data_AF-A0A2G2MSZ5-F1
#
_entry.id   AF-A0A2G2MSZ5-F1
#
_cell.length_a   1.000
_cell.length_b   1.000
_cell.length_c   1.000
_cell.angle_alpha   90.00
_cell.angle_beta   90.00
_cell.angle_gamma   90.00
#
_symmetry.space_group_name_H-M   'P 1'
#
loop_
_entity.id
_entity.type
_entity.pdbx_description
1 polymer ?
#
loop_
_entity_poly.entity_id
_entity_poly.type
_entity_poly.pdbx_seq_one_letter_code
_entity_poly.pdbx_strand_id
1 'polypeptide(L)'
;MANIFISYNRQDEDKTKALVKDIEELGHTVWFDHELSGGQKWWDTILESIRDCDVLVFALSIESLNSSACGLEYDYASKLGKTILPVLVGEGVSINLLPPVLSQIQFVDYQNPDRDALLHLAKALTSAPPSQPLPDPLPLPPEVPISYLGKLGKQIGDTSKLSYEEQSTLLLDLKRGLHDPETTTDTRTLLKKLRKRQDLLENIAREIDELLEDVAQDIIVDPNKNEEILSVTEKKDQKQDIGQNSGNHGKIIIFVIVLLSIAAGVTYFYFGQNHQADKVQSLSVSDNSGELERAKKKLEEFKHKKQAEAEKQRTREEERRKQETKAKKAEAEKIAIEEKQKEEVEKAAAEVKAKEERLRSEREEIEKLRKEKIREQSEELARLRHEKAEEAKAERLRKQEEAIERLRQEKAQAQREELIRLRQEEAERKRLANIPREKVISFSENGIDIHVTYPSHVSAGQKFKVTAKMTNNNSRAKQGGLTLSFPDMKSIPGRSVYNNFSRVDGYSYPQKIWNEQAGKALTARYFMLEGWQSQLWPYGRTKSFSVELTAPNGLSQLKVNLRGILWIRNKNDTRKIPLSSYLYDQQGYAVKQFTIKIQR
;
A
#
# COMPACT_ATOMS: atom_id res chain seq x y z
N MET A 1 6.56 29.27 -10.02
CA MET A 1 6.66 27.93 -10.63
C MET A 1 7.82 27.23 -9.94
N ALA A 2 7.59 26.05 -9.39
CA ALA A 2 8.60 25.25 -8.70
C ALA A 2 8.67 23.87 -9.35
N ASN A 3 9.87 23.30 -9.42
CA ASN A 3 10.10 21.93 -9.89
C ASN A 3 9.83 20.96 -8.75
N ILE A 4 8.87 20.06 -8.93
CA ILE A 4 8.42 19.14 -7.89
C ILE A 4 8.78 17.72 -8.30
N PHE A 5 9.48 17.02 -7.42
CA PHE A 5 9.69 15.58 -7.52
C PHE A 5 8.66 14.88 -6.64
N ILE A 6 7.92 13.91 -7.17
CA ILE A 6 7.01 13.08 -6.36
C ILE A 6 7.60 11.70 -6.13
N SER A 7 7.92 11.41 -4.87
CA SER A 7 8.25 10.06 -4.41
C SER A 7 6.96 9.34 -4.01
N TYR A 8 6.64 8.24 -4.68
CA TYR A 8 5.42 7.46 -4.46
C TYR A 8 5.66 5.97 -4.71
N ASN A 9 4.78 5.13 -4.17
CA ASN A 9 4.75 3.70 -4.52
C ASN A 9 3.81 3.49 -5.71
N ARG A 10 4.17 2.61 -6.66
CA ARG A 10 3.34 2.34 -7.85
C ARG A 10 1.91 1.85 -7.52
N GLN A 11 1.68 1.26 -6.36
CA GLN A 11 0.32 0.90 -5.93
C GLN A 11 -0.58 2.13 -5.69
N ASP A 12 0.02 3.27 -5.38
CA ASP A 12 -0.67 4.55 -5.21
C ASP A 12 -0.66 5.38 -6.50
N GLU A 13 -0.34 4.79 -7.66
CA GLU A 13 -0.17 5.52 -8.92
C GLU A 13 -1.42 6.29 -9.33
N ASP A 14 -2.62 5.69 -9.19
CA ASP A 14 -3.88 6.36 -9.56
C ASP A 14 -4.11 7.64 -8.73
N LYS A 15 -3.88 7.56 -7.42
CA LYS A 15 -4.01 8.71 -6.51
C LYS A 15 -2.90 9.73 -6.75
N THR A 16 -1.70 9.25 -7.03
CA THR A 16 -0.55 10.09 -7.33
C THR A 16 -0.76 10.85 -8.64
N LYS A 17 -1.35 10.22 -9.67
CA LYS A 17 -1.70 10.89 -10.93
C LYS A 17 -2.72 12.00 -10.73
N ALA A 18 -3.70 11.82 -9.86
CA ALA A 18 -4.62 12.91 -9.48
C ALA A 18 -3.84 14.06 -8.83
N LEU A 19 -2.99 13.75 -7.85
CA LEU A 19 -2.13 14.73 -7.19
C LEU A 19 -1.21 15.48 -8.18
N VAL A 20 -0.57 14.77 -9.11
CA VAL A 20 0.27 15.35 -10.18
C VAL A 20 -0.52 16.37 -10.96
N LYS A 21 -1.69 15.96 -11.47
CA LYS A 21 -2.55 16.82 -12.28
C LYS A 21 -2.92 18.09 -11.54
N ASP A 22 -3.31 17.96 -10.27
CA ASP A 22 -3.70 19.10 -9.44
C ASP A 22 -2.52 20.04 -9.15
N ILE A 23 -1.32 19.50 -8.94
CA ILE A 23 -0.08 20.30 -8.78
C ILE A 23 0.29 21.04 -10.08
N GLU A 24 0.14 20.40 -11.24
CA GLU A 24 0.37 21.02 -12.55
C GLU A 24 -0.65 22.12 -12.86
N GLU A 25 -1.93 21.91 -12.52
CA GLU A 25 -2.99 22.92 -12.64
C GLU A 25 -2.73 24.16 -11.76
N LEU A 26 -2.00 23.98 -10.64
CA LEU A 26 -1.52 25.08 -9.80
C LEU A 26 -0.31 25.83 -10.40
N GLY A 27 0.19 25.41 -11.57
CA GLY A 27 1.27 26.08 -12.30
C GLY A 27 2.68 25.68 -11.87
N HIS A 28 2.83 24.47 -11.32
CA HIS A 28 4.12 23.86 -11.02
C HIS A 28 4.49 22.80 -12.07
N THR A 29 5.77 22.44 -12.13
CA THR A 29 6.28 21.38 -13.00
C THR A 29 6.52 20.14 -12.16
N VAL A 30 5.99 19.00 -12.59
CA VAL A 30 6.06 17.76 -11.81
C VAL A 30 6.88 16.71 -12.54
N TRP A 31 7.73 16.02 -11.78
CA TRP A 31 8.45 14.83 -12.22
C TRP A 31 8.07 13.66 -11.31
N PHE A 32 7.64 12.55 -11.91
CA PHE A 32 7.36 11.28 -11.23
C PHE A 32 7.56 10.11 -12.21
N ASP A 33 7.98 8.95 -11.71
CA ASP A 33 8.39 7.81 -12.53
C ASP A 33 7.20 7.01 -13.11
N HIS A 34 6.52 7.57 -14.13
CA HIS A 34 5.54 6.82 -14.92
C HIS A 34 6.16 6.07 -16.12
N GLU A 35 7.38 6.41 -16.55
CA GLU A 35 7.90 6.04 -17.89
C GLU A 35 9.28 5.35 -17.92
N LEU A 36 9.84 4.86 -16.80
CA LEU A 36 11.11 4.13 -16.83
C LEU A 36 10.95 2.70 -17.43
N SER A 37 10.94 2.64 -18.75
CA SER A 37 11.15 1.43 -19.54
C SER A 37 12.65 1.09 -19.60
N GLY A 38 13.00 -0.15 -19.24
CA GLY A 38 14.37 -0.55 -18.91
C GLY A 38 15.41 -0.33 -20.04
N GLY A 39 16.62 0.08 -19.65
CA GLY A 39 17.79 0.14 -20.56
C GLY A 39 18.88 1.15 -20.21
N GLN A 40 18.59 2.17 -19.41
CA GLN A 40 19.59 3.11 -18.85
C GLN A 40 19.60 3.08 -17.32
N LYS A 41 20.62 3.71 -16.72
CA LYS A 41 20.83 3.85 -15.27
C LYS A 41 19.70 4.67 -14.63
N TRP A 42 18.50 4.11 -14.58
CA TRP A 42 17.25 4.70 -14.11
C TRP A 42 17.38 5.43 -12.76
N TRP A 43 18.22 4.91 -11.86
CA TRP A 43 18.49 5.52 -10.57
C TRP A 43 19.31 6.81 -10.64
N ASP A 44 20.28 6.91 -11.54
CA ASP A 44 21.06 8.14 -11.71
C ASP A 44 20.12 9.28 -12.14
N THR A 45 19.15 8.98 -13.01
CA THR A 45 18.09 9.93 -13.42
C THR A 45 17.20 10.34 -12.26
N ILE A 46 16.77 9.40 -11.40
CA ILE A 46 16.01 9.73 -10.18
C ILE A 46 16.81 10.68 -9.27
N LEU A 47 18.08 10.35 -9.01
CA LEU A 47 18.93 11.17 -8.15
C LEU A 47 19.21 12.56 -8.75
N GLU A 48 19.34 12.66 -10.08
CA GLU A 48 19.43 13.94 -10.79
C GLU A 48 18.14 14.75 -10.63
N SER A 49 16.97 14.15 -10.87
CA SER A 49 15.68 14.81 -10.67
C SER A 49 15.47 15.28 -9.22
N ILE A 50 15.93 14.52 -8.22
CA ILE A 50 15.92 14.94 -6.81
C ILE A 50 16.86 16.12 -6.56
N ARG A 51 18.03 16.17 -7.22
CA ARG A 51 18.96 17.31 -7.10
C ARG A 51 18.38 18.57 -7.75
N ASP A 52 17.64 18.41 -8.84
CA ASP A 52 17.12 19.52 -9.65
C ASP A 52 15.74 20.02 -9.18
N CYS A 53 15.06 19.30 -8.29
CA CYS A 53 13.78 19.74 -7.73
C CYS A 53 13.95 20.84 -6.67
N ASP A 54 12.90 21.64 -6.52
CA ASP A 54 12.75 22.63 -5.45
C ASP A 54 12.08 22.02 -4.21
N VAL A 55 11.10 21.15 -4.45
CA VAL A 55 10.32 20.47 -3.41
C VAL A 55 10.21 18.99 -3.77
N LEU A 56 10.50 18.13 -2.79
CA LEU A 56 10.15 16.71 -2.86
C LEU A 56 8.79 16.53 -2.18
N VAL A 57 7.79 16.13 -2.94
CA VAL A 57 6.50 15.67 -2.40
C VAL A 57 6.63 14.18 -2.11
N PHE A 58 6.39 13.79 -0.86
CA PHE A 58 6.35 12.40 -0.45
C PHE A 58 4.88 11.96 -0.37
N ALA A 59 4.43 11.17 -1.34
CA ALA A 59 3.07 10.64 -1.39
C ALA A 59 2.92 9.55 -0.32
N LEU A 60 2.48 9.98 0.86
CA LEU A 60 2.48 9.22 2.10
C LEU A 60 1.35 8.19 2.12
N SER A 61 1.75 6.93 2.21
CA SER A 61 0.93 5.71 2.29
C SER A 61 1.69 4.63 3.06
N ILE A 62 1.06 3.50 3.37
CA ILE A 62 1.75 2.38 4.04
C ILE A 62 2.80 1.78 3.08
N GLU A 63 2.47 1.76 1.80
CA GLU A 63 3.24 1.19 0.70
C GLU A 63 4.50 2.02 0.41
N SER A 64 4.40 3.35 0.40
CA SER A 64 5.56 4.24 0.25
C SER A 64 6.46 4.24 1.50
N LEU A 65 5.88 4.12 2.70
CA LEU A 65 6.66 4.01 3.95
C LEU A 65 7.48 2.71 4.01
N ASN A 66 6.96 1.62 3.45
CA ASN A 66 7.63 0.32 3.41
C ASN A 66 8.56 0.15 2.20
N SER A 67 8.51 1.07 1.22
CA SER A 67 9.35 1.00 0.02
C SER A 67 10.79 1.42 0.30
N SER A 68 11.73 0.51 0.01
CA SER A 68 13.16 0.79 0.14
C SER A 68 13.63 1.91 -0.81
N ALA A 69 13.07 1.99 -2.02
CA ALA A 69 13.39 3.02 -2.99
C ALA A 69 12.90 4.40 -2.49
N CYS A 70 11.62 4.51 -2.15
CA CYS A 70 11.05 5.77 -1.61
C CYS A 70 11.79 6.19 -0.34
N GLY A 71 12.20 5.21 0.49
CA GLY A 71 13.06 5.41 1.65
C GLY A 71 14.39 6.10 1.34
N LEU A 72 15.12 5.58 0.35
CA LEU A 72 16.39 6.14 -0.11
C LEU A 72 16.22 7.52 -0.75
N GLU A 73 15.13 7.73 -1.49
CA GLU A 73 14.83 9.01 -2.14
C GLU A 73 14.61 10.14 -1.13
N TYR A 74 13.72 9.94 -0.13
CA TYR A 74 13.45 11.00 0.85
C TYR A 74 14.65 11.24 1.78
N ASP A 75 15.42 10.20 2.13
CA ASP A 75 16.64 10.35 2.93
C ASP A 75 17.72 11.13 2.15
N TYR A 76 17.87 10.84 0.86
CA TYR A 76 18.80 11.58 0.00
C TYR A 76 18.38 13.05 -0.16
N ALA A 77 17.10 13.31 -0.41
CA ALA A 77 16.56 14.68 -0.47
C ALA A 77 16.76 15.44 0.85
N SER A 78 16.55 14.78 1.99
CA SER A 78 16.81 15.34 3.32
C SER A 78 18.29 15.73 3.50
N LYS A 79 19.23 14.86 3.09
CA LYS A 79 20.68 15.13 3.12
C LYS A 79 21.10 16.26 2.19
N LEU A 80 20.39 16.45 1.08
CA LEU A 80 20.58 17.57 0.16
C LEU A 80 19.97 18.89 0.67
N GLY A 81 19.24 18.85 1.79
CA GLY A 81 18.54 20.02 2.32
C GLY A 81 17.30 20.43 1.51
N LYS A 82 16.71 19.50 0.75
CA LYS A 82 15.49 19.75 -0.02
C LYS A 82 14.28 19.90 0.90
N THR A 83 13.34 20.75 0.51
CA THR A 83 12.04 20.85 1.18
C THR A 83 11.25 19.58 0.92
N ILE A 84 10.92 18.83 1.99
CA ILE A 84 10.09 17.64 1.90
C ILE A 84 8.67 18.00 2.33
N LEU A 85 7.70 17.77 1.45
CA LEU A 85 6.27 17.97 1.71
C LEU A 85 5.56 16.60 1.76
N PRO A 86 5.22 16.08 2.96
CA PRO A 86 4.42 14.88 3.07
C PRO A 86 2.97 15.15 2.67
N VAL A 87 2.43 14.34 1.76
CA VAL A 87 1.04 14.43 1.28
C VAL A 87 0.38 13.07 1.50
N LEU A 88 -0.59 13.00 2.41
CA LEU A 88 -1.27 11.76 2.77
C LEU A 88 -2.23 11.33 1.67
N VAL A 89 -1.89 10.25 0.96
CA VAL A 89 -2.70 9.66 -0.13
C VAL A 89 -3.27 8.29 0.25
N GLY A 90 -2.63 7.57 1.17
CA GLY A 90 -3.04 6.23 1.64
C GLY A 90 -3.85 6.28 2.93
N GLU A 91 -4.75 5.31 3.12
CA GLU A 91 -5.46 5.10 4.40
C GLU A 91 -4.59 4.34 5.41
N GLY A 92 -4.97 4.37 6.69
CA GLY A 92 -4.32 3.54 7.73
C GLY A 92 -2.91 3.97 8.16
N VAL A 93 -2.41 5.10 7.67
CA VAL A 93 -1.11 5.64 8.10
C VAL A 93 -1.21 6.16 9.54
N SER A 94 -0.44 5.55 10.45
CA SER A 94 -0.33 6.03 11.83
C SER A 94 0.71 7.15 11.92
N ILE A 95 0.25 8.39 12.10
CA ILE A 95 1.10 9.60 12.18
C ILE A 95 2.16 9.47 13.30
N ASN A 96 1.82 8.81 14.41
CA ASN A 96 2.74 8.61 15.54
C ASN A 96 3.88 7.63 15.24
N LEU A 97 3.78 6.86 14.16
CA LEU A 97 4.78 5.87 13.75
C LEU A 97 5.60 6.32 12.54
N LEU A 98 5.41 7.56 12.08
CA LEU A 98 6.19 8.12 10.98
C LEU A 98 7.66 8.31 11.39
N PRO A 99 8.61 8.13 10.45
CA PRO A 99 10.00 8.51 10.66
C PRO A 99 10.11 9.94 11.20
N PRO A 100 11.08 10.23 12.11
CA PRO A 100 11.22 11.55 12.72
C PRO A 100 11.28 12.73 11.72
N VAL A 101 11.83 12.48 10.52
CA VAL A 101 11.91 13.46 9.42
C VAL A 101 10.51 13.84 8.90
N LEU A 102 9.58 12.89 8.88
CA LEU A 102 8.21 13.11 8.39
C LEU A 102 7.24 13.52 9.50
N SER A 103 7.45 13.08 10.75
CA SER A 103 6.56 13.38 11.89
C SER A 103 6.70 14.81 12.43
N GLN A 104 7.80 15.49 12.13
CA GLN A 104 8.04 16.89 12.50
C GLN A 104 7.48 17.90 11.50
N ILE A 105 6.94 17.43 10.36
CA ILE A 105 6.46 18.27 9.26
C ILE A 105 4.93 18.20 9.21
N GLN A 106 4.28 19.35 8.99
CA GLN A 106 2.84 19.40 8.73
C GLN A 106 2.54 18.75 7.38
N PHE A 107 1.73 17.68 7.37
CA PHE A 107 1.30 17.01 6.15
C PHE A 107 0.03 17.64 5.56
N VAL A 108 -0.15 17.44 4.26
CA VAL A 108 -1.41 17.75 3.57
C VAL A 108 -2.24 16.48 3.48
N ASP A 109 -3.47 16.52 3.98
CA ASP A 109 -4.41 15.41 3.77
C ASP A 109 -4.99 15.46 2.35
N TYR A 110 -4.74 14.41 1.59
CA TYR A 110 -5.13 14.25 0.18
C TYR A 110 -5.84 12.92 -0.09
N GLN A 111 -6.31 12.25 0.96
CA GLN A 111 -7.03 10.97 0.81
C GLN A 111 -8.33 11.15 0.01
N ASN A 112 -8.97 12.31 0.18
CA ASN A 112 -10.12 12.75 -0.56
C ASN A 112 -9.77 14.06 -1.29
N PRO A 113 -9.45 14.04 -2.60
CA PRO A 113 -9.03 15.22 -3.35
C PRO A 113 -10.22 16.14 -3.62
N ASP A 114 -10.64 16.87 -2.60
CA ASP A 114 -11.68 17.90 -2.66
C ASP A 114 -11.08 19.31 -2.75
N ARG A 115 -11.95 20.32 -2.76
CA ARG A 115 -11.54 21.72 -2.85
C ARG A 115 -10.68 22.16 -1.67
N ASP A 116 -10.92 21.64 -0.49
CA ASP A 116 -10.19 22.02 0.73
C ASP A 116 -8.80 21.38 0.72
N ALA A 117 -8.70 20.11 0.31
CA ALA A 117 -7.43 19.43 0.07
C ALA A 117 -6.57 20.18 -0.96
N LEU A 118 -7.17 20.60 -2.08
CA LEU A 118 -6.48 21.41 -3.10
C LEU A 118 -6.01 22.76 -2.55
N LEU A 119 -6.81 23.44 -1.73
CA LEU A 119 -6.43 24.71 -1.11
C LEU A 119 -5.27 24.53 -0.11
N HIS A 120 -5.30 23.45 0.68
CA HIS A 120 -4.20 23.12 1.59
C HIS A 120 -2.92 22.78 0.84
N LEU A 121 -3.02 22.01 -0.25
CA LEU A 121 -1.90 21.71 -1.14
C LEU A 121 -1.29 22.98 -1.75
N ALA A 122 -2.12 23.85 -2.32
CA ALA A 122 -1.68 25.12 -2.90
C ALA A 122 -1.00 26.02 -1.86
N LYS A 123 -1.56 26.09 -0.65
CA LYS A 123 -0.98 26.86 0.46
C LYS A 123 0.37 26.28 0.89
N ALA A 124 0.49 24.95 0.99
CA ALA A 124 1.71 24.27 1.38
C ALA A 124 2.83 24.50 0.35
N LEU A 125 2.53 24.35 -0.95
CA LEU A 125 3.49 24.58 -2.03
C LEU A 125 3.92 26.05 -2.13
N THR A 126 2.99 26.99 -1.93
CA THR A 126 3.31 28.44 -1.93
C THR A 126 4.13 28.86 -0.72
N SER A 127 3.92 28.20 0.43
CA SER A 127 4.63 28.50 1.68
C SER A 127 5.94 27.72 1.83
N ALA A 128 6.25 26.83 0.89
CA ALA A 128 7.48 26.06 0.90
C ALA A 128 8.70 27.00 0.86
N PRO A 129 9.69 26.82 1.74
CA PRO A 129 10.90 27.63 1.68
C PRO A 129 11.60 27.42 0.33
N PRO A 130 12.26 28.46 -0.21
CA PRO A 130 12.98 28.35 -1.47
C PRO A 130 14.07 27.29 -1.36
N SER A 131 14.28 26.55 -2.45
CA SER A 131 15.32 25.52 -2.56
C SER A 131 16.69 26.12 -2.23
N GLN A 132 17.42 25.48 -1.31
CA GLN A 132 18.77 25.89 -0.97
C GLN A 132 19.77 25.37 -2.02
N PRO A 133 20.91 26.05 -2.22
CA PRO A 133 21.98 25.52 -3.05
C PRO A 133 22.42 24.13 -2.56
N LEU A 134 22.75 23.24 -3.50
CA LEU A 134 23.21 21.90 -3.16
C LEU A 134 24.50 21.98 -2.31
N PRO A 135 24.65 21.10 -1.30
CA PRO A 135 25.85 21.05 -0.48
C PRO A 135 27.09 20.70 -1.32
N ASP A 136 28.24 21.30 -0.97
CA ASP A 136 29.54 21.01 -1.57
C ASP A 136 30.53 20.50 -0.49
N PRO A 137 31.00 19.24 -0.57
CA PRO A 137 30.70 18.25 -1.60
C PRO A 137 29.28 17.67 -1.47
N LEU A 138 28.73 17.20 -2.59
CA LEU A 138 27.46 16.48 -2.59
C LEU A 138 27.53 15.28 -1.62
N PRO A 139 26.44 14.98 -0.88
CA PRO A 139 26.36 13.77 -0.09
C PRO A 139 26.53 12.55 -1.01
N LEU A 140 27.16 11.51 -0.48
CA LEU A 140 27.35 10.26 -1.19
C LEU A 140 26.00 9.77 -1.74
N PRO A 141 25.86 9.60 -3.07
CA PRO A 141 24.61 9.14 -3.65
C PRO A 141 24.28 7.75 -3.07
N PRO A 142 23.02 7.49 -2.71
CA PRO A 142 22.63 6.16 -2.27
C PRO A 142 22.92 5.16 -3.40
N GLU A 143 23.36 3.96 -3.04
CA GLU A 143 23.46 2.88 -4.01
C GLU A 143 22.12 2.73 -4.72
N VAL A 144 22.16 2.40 -6.02
CA VAL A 144 20.97 1.96 -6.75
C VAL A 144 20.24 0.96 -5.85
N PRO A 145 18.91 1.04 -5.71
CA PRO A 145 18.10 -0.03 -5.19
C PRO A 145 18.21 -1.19 -6.19
N ILE A 146 19.39 -1.81 -6.29
CA ILE A 146 19.56 -3.14 -6.82
C ILE A 146 18.80 -3.94 -5.79
N SER A 147 17.53 -4.19 -6.13
CA SER A 147 16.58 -5.01 -5.43
C SER A 147 17.38 -5.94 -4.54
N TYR A 148 17.36 -5.73 -3.23
CA TYR A 148 18.16 -6.46 -2.24
C TYR A 148 18.19 -7.98 -2.56
N LEU A 149 17.15 -8.50 -3.22
CA LEU A 149 17.06 -9.77 -3.93
C LEU A 149 18.24 -10.15 -4.83
N GLY A 150 18.91 -9.25 -5.56
CA GLY A 150 20.11 -9.56 -6.33
C GLY A 150 21.30 -9.96 -5.44
N LYS A 151 21.49 -9.26 -4.30
CA LYS A 151 22.50 -9.62 -3.29
C LYS A 151 22.12 -10.96 -2.62
N LEU A 152 20.87 -11.11 -2.22
CA LEU A 152 20.33 -12.35 -1.64
C LEU A 152 20.43 -13.52 -2.62
N GLY A 153 20.11 -13.30 -3.90
CA GLY A 153 20.14 -14.31 -4.95
C GLY A 153 21.55 -14.81 -5.23
N LYS A 154 22.56 -13.94 -5.14
CA LYS A 154 23.97 -14.34 -5.20
C LYS A 154 24.37 -15.19 -3.99
N GLN A 155 23.97 -14.80 -2.78
CA GLN A 155 24.25 -15.57 -1.56
C GLN A 155 23.55 -16.94 -1.56
N ILE A 156 22.30 -17.00 -2.01
CA ILE A 156 21.53 -18.24 -2.15
C ILE A 156 22.12 -19.14 -3.24
N GLY A 157 22.67 -18.56 -4.30
CA GLY A 157 23.31 -19.27 -5.41
C GLY A 157 24.75 -19.71 -5.15
N ASP A 158 25.40 -19.25 -4.07
CA ASP A 158 26.77 -19.65 -3.72
C ASP A 158 26.81 -21.11 -3.24
N THR A 159 27.83 -21.86 -3.65
CA THR A 159 28.03 -23.26 -3.23
C THR A 159 28.58 -23.42 -1.81
N SER A 160 29.03 -22.35 -1.15
CA SER A 160 29.47 -22.40 0.25
C SER A 160 28.32 -22.78 1.19
N LYS A 161 28.63 -23.55 2.25
CA LYS A 161 27.64 -23.88 3.29
C LYS A 161 27.25 -22.62 4.07
N LEU A 162 25.95 -22.39 4.21
CA LEU A 162 25.38 -21.31 5.02
C LEU A 162 25.17 -21.80 6.46
N SER A 163 25.63 -21.00 7.42
CA SER A 163 25.34 -21.20 8.84
C SER A 163 23.86 -20.93 9.17
N TYR A 164 23.43 -21.33 10.36
CA TYR A 164 22.07 -21.01 10.84
C TYR A 164 21.79 -19.50 10.83
N GLU A 165 22.74 -18.69 11.32
CA GLU A 165 22.60 -17.24 11.38
C GLU A 165 22.44 -16.61 9.99
N GLU A 166 23.23 -17.08 9.01
CA GLU A 166 23.13 -16.62 7.62
C GLU A 166 21.80 -17.05 6.98
N GLN A 167 21.35 -18.30 7.20
CA GLN A 167 20.07 -18.79 6.69
C GLN A 167 18.87 -18.03 7.27
N SER A 168 18.88 -17.76 8.59
CA SER A 168 17.84 -16.98 9.26
C SER A 168 17.81 -15.54 8.78
N THR A 169 18.98 -14.93 8.57
CA THR A 169 19.07 -13.55 8.05
C THR A 169 18.51 -13.47 6.63
N LEU A 170 18.90 -14.41 5.75
CA LEU A 170 18.36 -14.49 4.38
C LEU A 170 16.85 -14.66 4.37
N LEU A 171 16.31 -15.54 5.23
CA LEU A 171 14.87 -15.76 5.30
C LEU A 171 14.12 -14.53 5.81
N LEU A 172 14.66 -13.83 6.81
CA LEU A 172 14.07 -12.60 7.34
C LEU A 172 14.04 -11.48 6.29
N ASP A 173 15.09 -11.35 5.49
CA ASP A 173 15.14 -10.36 4.41
C ASP A 173 14.21 -10.74 3.23
N LEU A 174 14.08 -12.03 2.90
CA LEU A 174 13.09 -12.49 1.93
C LEU A 174 11.65 -12.29 2.44
N LYS A 175 11.38 -12.48 3.74
CA LYS A 175 10.06 -12.18 4.32
C LYS A 175 9.67 -10.73 4.12
N ARG A 176 10.60 -9.79 4.32
CA ARG A 176 10.37 -8.36 4.03
C ARG A 176 9.99 -8.14 2.57
N GLY A 177 10.66 -8.86 1.67
CA GLY A 177 10.37 -8.81 0.24
C GLY A 177 9.06 -9.40 -0.24
N LEU A 178 8.33 -10.13 0.62
CA LEU A 178 6.97 -10.60 0.32
C LEU A 178 5.91 -9.53 0.65
N HIS A 179 6.27 -8.50 1.40
CA HIS A 179 5.37 -7.39 1.75
C HIS A 179 5.40 -6.25 0.73
N ASP A 180 6.27 -6.36 -0.28
CA ASP A 180 6.44 -5.39 -1.34
C ASP A 180 6.00 -6.02 -2.69
N PRO A 181 4.83 -5.67 -3.23
CA PRO A 181 4.29 -6.23 -4.48
C PRO A 181 5.22 -6.14 -5.69
N GLU A 182 6.13 -5.17 -5.75
CA GLU A 182 7.11 -5.07 -6.84
C GLU A 182 8.16 -6.17 -6.77
N THR A 183 8.50 -6.61 -5.55
CA THR A 183 9.55 -7.60 -5.31
C THR A 183 8.99 -8.98 -4.94
N THR A 184 7.70 -9.10 -4.60
CA THR A 184 7.03 -10.35 -4.20
C THR A 184 7.29 -11.52 -5.16
N THR A 185 7.19 -11.30 -6.47
CA THR A 185 7.40 -12.35 -7.48
C THR A 185 8.85 -12.87 -7.49
N ASP A 186 9.80 -11.95 -7.43
CA ASP A 186 11.24 -12.27 -7.44
C ASP A 186 11.66 -12.87 -6.08
N THR A 187 11.14 -12.34 -4.98
CA THR A 187 11.30 -12.87 -3.62
C THR A 187 10.85 -14.32 -3.54
N ARG A 188 9.69 -14.66 -4.11
CA ARG A 188 9.22 -16.06 -4.17
C ARG A 188 10.14 -16.94 -5.00
N THR A 189 10.67 -16.41 -6.10
CA THR A 189 11.65 -17.12 -6.91
C THR A 189 12.91 -17.43 -6.09
N LEU A 190 13.37 -16.50 -5.25
CA LEU A 190 14.50 -16.72 -4.35
C LEU A 190 14.18 -17.66 -3.19
N LEU A 191 13.00 -17.58 -2.59
CA LEU A 191 12.53 -18.54 -1.57
C LEU A 191 12.52 -19.97 -2.13
N LYS A 192 12.02 -20.16 -3.36
CA LYS A 192 12.08 -21.46 -4.06
C LYS A 192 13.51 -21.93 -4.33
N LYS A 193 14.47 -21.02 -4.55
CA LYS A 193 15.89 -21.38 -4.72
C LYS A 193 16.54 -21.74 -3.39
N LEU A 194 16.30 -20.96 -2.33
CA LEU A 194 16.77 -21.23 -0.98
C LEU A 194 16.25 -22.58 -0.48
N ARG A 195 14.98 -22.89 -0.76
CA ARG A 195 14.34 -24.17 -0.41
C ARG A 195 15.03 -25.41 -0.97
N LYS A 196 15.71 -25.27 -2.11
CA LYS A 196 16.39 -26.36 -2.83
C LYS A 196 17.84 -26.60 -2.37
N ARG A 197 18.36 -25.80 -1.45
CA ARG A 197 19.72 -25.96 -0.93
C ARG A 197 19.84 -27.21 -0.05
N GLN A 198 20.94 -27.94 -0.19
CA GLN A 198 21.18 -29.18 0.57
C GLN A 198 21.54 -28.94 2.04
N ASP A 199 22.07 -27.76 2.35
CA ASP A 199 22.50 -27.34 3.68
C ASP A 199 21.39 -26.59 4.45
N LEU A 200 20.19 -26.49 3.90
CA LEU A 200 19.06 -25.81 4.51
C LEU A 200 18.59 -26.53 5.77
N LEU A 201 18.43 -25.79 6.87
CA LEU A 201 17.96 -26.34 8.14
C LEU A 201 16.44 -26.53 8.12
N GLU A 202 15.98 -27.62 8.76
CA GLU A 202 14.58 -28.07 8.72
C GLU A 202 13.56 -27.02 9.19
N ASN A 203 13.93 -26.21 10.19
CA ASN A 203 13.07 -25.11 10.66
C ASN A 203 12.93 -24.00 9.62
N ILE A 204 14.02 -23.62 8.96
CA ILE A 204 14.03 -22.62 7.87
C ILE A 204 13.27 -23.15 6.66
N ALA A 205 13.42 -24.44 6.33
CA ALA A 205 12.70 -25.09 5.23
C ALA A 205 11.18 -25.03 5.43
N ARG A 206 10.69 -25.36 6.63
CA ARG A 206 9.27 -25.32 6.98
C ARG A 206 8.69 -23.91 6.87
N GLU A 207 9.42 -22.93 7.39
CA GLU A 207 9.01 -21.53 7.35
C GLU A 207 8.97 -20.98 5.91
N ILE A 208 9.87 -21.44 5.03
CA ILE A 208 9.79 -21.12 3.58
C ILE A 208 8.57 -21.77 2.93
N ASP A 209 8.27 -23.02 3.27
CA ASP A 209 7.12 -23.75 2.71
C ASP A 209 5.80 -23.04 3.09
N GLU A 210 5.65 -22.62 4.36
CA GLU A 210 4.50 -21.81 4.84
C GLU A 210 4.35 -20.49 4.05
N LEU A 211 5.45 -19.76 3.84
CA LEU A 211 5.43 -18.51 3.07
C LEU A 211 5.08 -18.69 1.59
N LEU A 212 5.35 -19.86 1.01
CA LEU A 212 5.02 -20.17 -0.38
C LEU A 212 3.58 -20.70 -0.54
N GLU A 213 2.97 -21.20 0.55
CA GLU A 213 1.60 -21.71 0.58
C GLU A 213 0.52 -20.60 0.73
N ASP A 214 0.86 -19.46 1.34
CA ASP A 214 -0.02 -18.32 1.67
C ASP A 214 -0.71 -17.63 0.47
N VAL A 215 -0.66 -18.23 -0.73
CA VAL A 215 -1.04 -17.60 -2.01
C VAL A 215 -1.92 -18.52 -2.86
N ALA A 216 -2.21 -19.72 -2.40
CA ALA A 216 -3.29 -20.50 -3.00
C ALA A 216 -4.67 -19.86 -2.77
N GLN A 217 -4.79 -18.82 -1.92
CA GLN A 217 -6.05 -18.17 -1.55
C GLN A 217 -6.32 -16.81 -2.21
N ASP A 218 -5.37 -16.17 -2.91
CA ASP A 218 -5.56 -14.86 -3.55
C ASP A 218 -5.69 -14.89 -5.10
N ILE A 219 -5.75 -16.08 -5.70
CA ILE A 219 -6.14 -16.23 -7.13
C ILE A 219 -7.59 -16.71 -7.18
N ILE A 220 -8.53 -15.87 -6.75
CA ILE A 220 -9.89 -15.88 -7.30
C ILE A 220 -9.97 -14.65 -8.21
N VAL A 221 -9.49 -14.83 -9.44
CA VAL A 221 -9.82 -13.92 -10.54
C VAL A 221 -11.31 -14.11 -10.82
N ASP A 222 -12.04 -13.02 -10.62
CA ASP A 222 -13.42 -12.82 -11.04
C ASP A 222 -13.65 -13.36 -12.48
N PRO A 223 -14.51 -14.38 -12.67
CA PRO A 223 -14.81 -14.90 -14.01
C PRO A 223 -15.64 -13.93 -14.88
N ASN A 224 -16.03 -12.76 -14.37
CA ASN A 224 -17.00 -11.88 -15.01
C ASN A 224 -16.45 -10.55 -15.54
N LYS A 225 -15.13 -10.44 -15.74
CA LYS A 225 -14.51 -9.35 -16.52
C LYS A 225 -13.56 -9.92 -17.55
N ASN A 226 -14.11 -10.55 -18.59
CA ASN A 226 -13.46 -10.74 -19.90
C ASN A 226 -14.48 -11.28 -20.92
N GLU A 227 -15.51 -10.47 -21.20
CA GLU A 227 -16.26 -10.54 -22.46
C GLU A 227 -16.48 -9.11 -22.99
N GLU A 228 -15.40 -8.36 -23.11
CA GLU A 228 -15.31 -7.22 -24.04
C GLU A 228 -13.84 -7.08 -24.40
N ILE A 229 -13.54 -6.95 -25.69
CA ILE A 229 -12.20 -6.95 -26.31
C ILE A 229 -11.67 -8.36 -26.67
N LEU A 230 -12.34 -9.02 -27.62
CA LEU A 230 -11.70 -9.86 -28.65
C LEU A 230 -12.69 -10.15 -29.80
N SER A 231 -13.01 -9.14 -30.59
CA SER A 231 -13.67 -9.32 -31.90
C SER A 231 -13.29 -8.22 -32.90
N VAL A 232 -12.02 -7.84 -32.93
CA VAL A 232 -11.43 -7.20 -34.11
C VAL A 232 -10.06 -7.83 -34.31
N THR A 233 -9.98 -8.78 -35.24
CA THR A 233 -9.03 -8.86 -36.36
C THR A 233 -9.10 -10.30 -36.90
N GLU A 234 -9.06 -10.44 -38.23
CA GLU A 234 -8.98 -11.70 -38.99
C GLU A 234 -10.30 -12.40 -39.37
N LYS A 235 -10.96 -11.84 -40.40
CA LYS A 235 -11.33 -12.60 -41.61
C LYS A 235 -11.48 -11.63 -42.79
N LYS A 236 -10.34 -11.25 -43.37
CA LYS A 236 -10.26 -10.84 -44.78
C LYS A 236 -10.00 -12.12 -45.56
N ASP A 237 -11.03 -12.57 -46.29
CA ASP A 237 -10.89 -13.13 -47.64
C ASP A 237 -12.27 -13.56 -48.12
N GLN A 238 -12.94 -12.66 -48.84
CA GLN A 238 -13.75 -13.06 -49.97
C GLN A 238 -13.72 -11.95 -51.02
N LYS A 239 -13.13 -12.31 -52.16
CA LYS A 239 -13.43 -11.80 -53.49
C LYS A 239 -14.91 -11.43 -53.61
N GLN A 240 -15.20 -10.23 -54.08
CA GLN A 240 -16.08 -10.07 -55.23
C GLN A 240 -15.87 -8.68 -55.83
N ASP A 241 -15.48 -8.69 -57.09
CA ASP A 241 -15.49 -7.52 -57.95
C ASP A 241 -16.65 -7.65 -58.93
N ILE A 242 -17.30 -6.50 -59.14
CA ILE A 242 -18.16 -6.06 -60.24
C ILE A 242 -19.56 -6.71 -60.38
N GLY A 243 -20.59 -5.87 -60.23
CA GLY A 243 -21.93 -6.20 -60.72
C GLY A 243 -23.05 -5.22 -60.40
N GLN A 244 -22.86 -3.92 -60.64
CA GLN A 244 -23.88 -2.98 -61.12
C GLN A 244 -25.35 -3.05 -60.63
N ASN A 245 -25.70 -1.97 -59.90
CA ASN A 245 -26.72 -0.98 -60.28
C ASN A 245 -28.13 -1.02 -59.64
N SER A 246 -28.57 0.20 -59.30
CA SER A 246 -29.90 0.70 -58.94
C SER A 246 -30.56 0.23 -57.65
N GLY A 247 -30.37 1.04 -56.60
CA GLY A 247 -31.27 1.09 -55.46
C GLY A 247 -32.56 1.85 -55.78
N ASN A 248 -33.67 1.38 -55.23
CA ASN A 248 -34.79 2.24 -54.88
C ASN A 248 -35.48 1.64 -53.64
N HIS A 249 -35.19 2.20 -52.46
CA HIS A 249 -35.88 1.87 -51.23
C HIS A 249 -37.27 2.49 -51.23
N GLY A 250 -38.27 1.66 -50.93
CA GLY A 250 -39.61 2.10 -50.64
C GLY A 250 -39.70 2.95 -49.38
N LYS A 251 -40.72 3.81 -49.36
CA LYS A 251 -41.34 4.28 -48.12
C LYS A 251 -42.83 3.95 -48.20
N ILE A 252 -43.21 2.94 -47.44
CA ILE A 252 -44.57 2.73 -46.94
C ILE A 252 -44.60 3.46 -45.60
N ILE A 253 -45.63 4.28 -45.33
CA ILE A 253 -46.39 4.35 -44.06
C ILE A 253 -47.38 5.55 -44.03
N ILE A 254 -48.68 5.20 -44.06
CA ILE A 254 -49.83 5.62 -43.22
C ILE A 254 -50.28 7.12 -43.14
N PHE A 255 -51.58 7.35 -43.45
CA PHE A 255 -52.66 8.10 -42.74
C PHE A 255 -53.60 8.79 -43.77
N VAL A 256 -54.83 8.30 -44.03
CA VAL A 256 -56.11 8.50 -43.31
C VAL A 256 -56.95 9.71 -43.82
N ILE A 257 -58.14 9.38 -44.36
CA ILE A 257 -59.45 10.07 -44.29
C ILE A 257 -59.81 11.22 -45.28
N VAL A 258 -61.05 11.07 -45.79
CA VAL A 258 -62.03 11.98 -46.50
C VAL A 258 -62.05 12.04 -48.04
N LEU A 259 -63.17 11.53 -48.60
CA LEU A 259 -64.12 12.13 -49.57
C LEU A 259 -64.72 10.99 -50.44
N LEU A 260 -65.82 10.31 -50.09
CA LEU A 260 -67.24 10.73 -50.14
C LEU A 260 -67.67 11.51 -51.40
N SER A 261 -68.60 10.89 -52.14
CA SER A 261 -69.55 11.44 -53.13
C SER A 261 -68.94 11.74 -54.51
N ILE A 262 -69.45 11.26 -55.65
CA ILE A 262 -70.84 11.32 -56.12
C ILE A 262 -71.13 10.15 -57.07
N ALA A 263 -72.23 9.44 -56.80
CA ALA A 263 -73.07 8.81 -57.81
C ALA A 263 -74.27 9.74 -58.04
N ALA A 264 -74.59 10.09 -59.29
CA ALA A 264 -75.95 10.35 -59.78
C ALA A 264 -75.96 10.92 -61.20
N GLY A 265 -76.86 10.36 -62.04
CA GLY A 265 -77.54 11.06 -63.12
C GLY A 265 -76.88 10.92 -64.49
N VAL A 266 -77.48 10.17 -65.42
CA VAL A 266 -78.66 10.60 -66.19
C VAL A 266 -79.24 9.38 -66.93
N THR A 267 -80.51 9.10 -66.67
CA THR A 267 -81.40 8.27 -67.49
C THR A 267 -82.63 9.12 -67.83
N TYR A 268 -82.90 9.29 -69.14
CA TYR A 268 -84.21 9.44 -69.79
C TYR A 268 -85.21 10.56 -69.37
N PHE A 269 -85.47 11.50 -70.30
CA PHE A 269 -86.83 11.96 -70.64
C PHE A 269 -86.83 12.82 -71.92
N TYR A 270 -87.41 12.35 -73.03
CA TYR A 270 -88.64 12.93 -73.59
C TYR A 270 -89.11 12.13 -74.81
N PHE A 271 -90.32 11.60 -74.64
CA PHE A 271 -91.20 11.05 -75.66
C PHE A 271 -91.54 12.11 -76.72
N GLY A 272 -91.54 11.72 -77.99
CA GLY A 272 -92.22 12.42 -79.08
C GLY A 272 -93.09 11.44 -79.85
N GLN A 273 -94.40 11.46 -79.58
CA GLN A 273 -95.43 10.79 -80.38
C GLN A 273 -95.78 11.63 -81.62
N ASN A 274 -96.10 10.97 -82.74
CA ASN A 274 -97.37 11.08 -83.51
C ASN A 274 -97.18 10.42 -84.89
N HIS A 275 -97.94 9.36 -85.19
CA HIS A 275 -99.15 9.36 -86.07
C HIS A 275 -98.84 9.74 -87.53
N GLN A 276 -99.42 9.20 -88.59
CA GLN A 276 -100.30 8.09 -88.93
C GLN A 276 -100.60 8.33 -90.43
N ALA A 277 -101.07 7.30 -91.13
CA ALA A 277 -101.97 7.38 -92.27
C ALA A 277 -101.41 7.73 -93.68
N ASP A 278 -101.57 6.71 -94.52
CA ASP A 278 -101.88 6.73 -95.94
C ASP A 278 -102.58 7.99 -96.47
N LYS A 279 -102.21 8.41 -97.69
CA LYS A 279 -103.21 8.82 -98.68
C LYS A 279 -102.77 8.59 -100.12
N VAL A 280 -103.62 7.82 -100.77
CA VAL A 280 -103.76 7.47 -102.18
C VAL A 280 -104.09 8.70 -103.04
N GLN A 281 -103.58 8.76 -104.27
CA GLN A 281 -104.22 9.16 -105.54
C GLN A 281 -103.13 9.60 -106.54
N SER A 282 -103.17 9.34 -107.85
CA SER A 282 -104.25 8.93 -108.76
C SER A 282 -103.70 8.82 -110.19
N LEU A 283 -104.40 8.06 -111.05
CA LEU A 283 -104.53 8.23 -112.52
C LEU A 283 -103.26 7.95 -113.37
N SER A 284 -103.27 7.34 -114.55
CA SER A 284 -104.32 6.86 -115.46
C SER A 284 -103.69 5.92 -116.52
N VAL A 285 -104.56 5.14 -117.16
CA VAL A 285 -104.35 4.16 -118.24
C VAL A 285 -103.87 4.79 -119.56
N SER A 286 -102.90 4.19 -120.26
CA SER A 286 -103.02 3.64 -121.64
C SER A 286 -101.69 3.17 -122.28
N ASP A 287 -101.72 1.94 -122.83
CA ASP A 287 -101.16 1.41 -124.10
C ASP A 287 -99.85 1.98 -124.73
N ASN A 288 -98.95 1.22 -125.38
CA ASN A 288 -98.79 -0.22 -125.61
C ASN A 288 -97.36 -0.51 -126.16
N SER A 289 -96.88 -1.72 -125.88
CA SER A 289 -96.05 -2.59 -126.76
C SER A 289 -94.63 -2.20 -127.27
N GLY A 290 -93.77 -1.60 -126.43
CA GLY A 290 -92.30 -1.57 -126.66
C GLY A 290 -91.42 -2.02 -125.48
N GLU A 291 -91.99 -2.08 -124.27
CA GLU A 291 -91.23 -2.27 -123.02
C GLU A 291 -91.26 -3.71 -122.46
N LEU A 292 -92.11 -4.59 -123.01
CA LEU A 292 -92.34 -5.95 -122.49
C LEU A 292 -91.09 -6.86 -122.62
N GLU A 293 -90.28 -6.68 -123.67
CA GLU A 293 -89.05 -7.45 -123.89
C GLU A 293 -87.92 -7.06 -122.91
N ARG A 294 -87.83 -5.76 -122.56
CA ARG A 294 -86.86 -5.25 -121.56
C ARG A 294 -87.29 -5.59 -120.13
N ALA A 295 -88.60 -5.63 -119.87
CA ALA A 295 -89.15 -6.02 -118.56
C ALA A 295 -88.97 -7.53 -118.28
N LYS A 296 -89.13 -8.41 -119.28
CA LYS A 296 -88.90 -9.86 -119.11
C LYS A 296 -87.43 -10.20 -118.79
N LYS A 297 -86.48 -9.55 -119.44
CA LYS A 297 -85.04 -9.74 -119.14
C LYS A 297 -84.67 -9.23 -117.74
N LYS A 298 -85.18 -8.05 -117.34
CA LYS A 298 -84.98 -7.53 -115.98
C LYS A 298 -85.67 -8.36 -114.91
N LEU A 299 -86.79 -9.01 -115.20
CA LEU A 299 -87.51 -9.85 -114.24
C LEU A 299 -86.79 -11.17 -113.97
N GLU A 300 -86.20 -11.81 -114.99
CA GLU A 300 -85.38 -13.02 -114.79
C GLU A 300 -84.05 -12.70 -114.10
N GLU A 301 -83.40 -11.58 -114.42
CA GLU A 301 -82.23 -11.08 -113.66
C GLU A 301 -82.59 -10.76 -112.20
N PHE A 302 -83.77 -10.21 -111.94
CA PHE A 302 -84.25 -9.91 -110.58
C PHE A 302 -84.58 -11.18 -109.79
N LYS A 303 -85.19 -12.19 -110.42
CA LYS A 303 -85.45 -13.50 -109.78
C LYS A 303 -84.15 -14.22 -109.42
N HIS A 304 -83.18 -14.28 -110.33
CA HIS A 304 -81.86 -14.86 -110.06
C HIS A 304 -81.11 -14.10 -108.97
N LYS A 305 -81.17 -12.77 -108.97
CA LYS A 305 -80.56 -11.93 -107.93
C LYS A 305 -81.22 -12.16 -106.56
N LYS A 306 -82.55 -12.27 -106.51
CA LYS A 306 -83.30 -12.52 -105.27
C LYS A 306 -83.09 -13.94 -104.73
N GLN A 307 -82.94 -14.95 -105.60
CA GLN A 307 -82.56 -16.31 -105.18
C GLN A 307 -81.12 -16.36 -104.65
N ALA A 308 -80.16 -15.73 -105.33
CA ALA A 308 -78.77 -15.66 -104.86
C ALA A 308 -78.64 -14.87 -103.55
N GLU A 309 -79.49 -13.86 -103.33
CA GLU A 309 -79.53 -13.06 -102.11
C GLU A 309 -80.19 -13.82 -100.94
N ALA A 310 -81.25 -14.58 -101.21
CA ALA A 310 -81.87 -15.48 -100.22
C ALA A 310 -80.94 -16.64 -99.83
N GLU A 311 -80.16 -17.19 -100.77
CA GLU A 311 -79.18 -18.23 -100.50
C GLU A 311 -78.00 -17.69 -99.68
N LYS A 312 -77.47 -16.50 -100.04
CA LYS A 312 -76.47 -15.79 -99.21
C LYS A 312 -76.98 -15.48 -97.80
N GLN A 313 -78.25 -15.12 -97.64
CA GLN A 313 -78.84 -14.89 -96.31
C GLN A 313 -78.91 -16.19 -95.50
N ARG A 314 -79.32 -17.31 -96.12
CA ARG A 314 -79.32 -18.63 -95.44
C ARG A 314 -77.92 -19.06 -95.01
N THR A 315 -76.92 -18.91 -95.88
CA THR A 315 -75.53 -19.25 -95.52
C THR A 315 -75.01 -18.39 -94.37
N ARG A 316 -75.28 -17.07 -94.39
CA ARG A 316 -74.90 -16.15 -93.31
C ARG A 316 -75.60 -16.45 -91.99
N GLU A 317 -76.88 -16.84 -92.04
CA GLU A 317 -77.64 -17.18 -90.84
C GLU A 317 -77.21 -18.53 -90.25
N GLU A 318 -76.83 -19.48 -91.09
CA GLU A 318 -76.22 -20.74 -90.65
C GLU A 318 -74.81 -20.53 -90.06
N GLU A 319 -74.00 -19.66 -90.66
CA GLU A 319 -72.70 -19.23 -90.10
C GLU A 319 -72.88 -18.50 -88.77
N ARG A 320 -73.88 -17.62 -88.65
CA ARG A 320 -74.19 -16.93 -87.39
C ARG A 320 -74.62 -17.90 -86.31
N ARG A 321 -75.46 -18.89 -86.61
CA ARG A 321 -75.83 -19.96 -85.67
C ARG A 321 -74.61 -20.78 -85.23
N LYS A 322 -73.71 -21.12 -86.16
CA LYS A 322 -72.46 -21.83 -85.83
C LYS A 322 -71.55 -20.98 -84.94
N GLN A 323 -71.44 -19.68 -85.19
CA GLN A 323 -70.69 -18.75 -84.34
C GLN A 323 -71.32 -18.56 -82.96
N GLU A 324 -72.64 -18.39 -82.86
CA GLU A 324 -73.37 -18.30 -81.59
C GLU A 324 -73.20 -19.57 -80.75
N THR A 325 -73.28 -20.75 -81.39
CA THR A 325 -73.06 -22.03 -80.70
C THR A 325 -71.62 -22.17 -80.22
N LYS A 326 -70.64 -21.73 -81.02
CA LYS A 326 -69.22 -21.72 -80.64
C LYS A 326 -68.94 -20.73 -79.50
N ALA A 327 -69.57 -19.56 -79.52
CA ALA A 327 -69.46 -18.56 -78.46
C ALA A 327 -70.04 -19.06 -77.14
N LYS A 328 -71.25 -19.66 -77.16
CA LYS A 328 -71.85 -20.28 -75.96
C LYS A 328 -71.00 -21.42 -75.39
N LYS A 329 -70.38 -22.23 -76.26
CA LYS A 329 -69.47 -23.29 -75.83
C LYS A 329 -68.20 -22.72 -75.17
N ALA A 330 -67.60 -21.68 -75.75
CA ALA A 330 -66.43 -21.01 -75.19
C ALA A 330 -66.74 -20.32 -73.84
N GLU A 331 -67.94 -19.75 -73.69
CA GLU A 331 -68.40 -19.13 -72.45
C GLU A 331 -68.64 -20.17 -71.35
N ALA A 332 -69.27 -21.30 -71.67
CA ALA A 332 -69.42 -22.41 -70.74
C ALA A 332 -68.07 -23.01 -70.30
N GLU A 333 -67.11 -23.12 -71.22
CA GLU A 333 -65.75 -23.58 -70.92
C GLU A 333 -64.99 -22.60 -70.02
N LYS A 334 -65.17 -21.29 -70.24
CA LYS A 334 -64.61 -20.25 -69.37
C LYS A 334 -65.16 -20.31 -67.95
N ILE A 335 -66.48 -20.47 -67.79
CA ILE A 335 -67.14 -20.62 -66.49
C ILE A 335 -66.62 -21.87 -65.76
N ALA A 336 -66.50 -23.00 -66.46
CA ALA A 336 -65.97 -24.24 -65.87
C ALA A 336 -64.51 -24.09 -65.41
N ILE A 337 -63.68 -23.32 -66.13
CA ILE A 337 -62.31 -23.00 -65.71
C ILE A 337 -62.31 -22.10 -64.47
N GLU A 338 -63.15 -21.08 -64.42
CA GLU A 338 -63.26 -20.18 -63.27
C GLU A 338 -63.76 -20.91 -62.01
N GLU A 339 -64.73 -21.81 -62.14
CA GLU A 339 -65.19 -22.66 -61.01
C GLU A 339 -64.08 -23.59 -60.50
N LYS A 340 -63.34 -24.23 -61.42
CA LYS A 340 -62.22 -25.10 -61.05
C LYS A 340 -61.08 -24.33 -60.37
N GLN A 341 -60.77 -23.12 -60.85
CA GLN A 341 -59.78 -22.24 -60.21
C GLN A 341 -60.24 -21.81 -58.82
N LYS A 342 -61.53 -21.51 -58.65
CA LYS A 342 -62.09 -21.14 -57.35
C LYS A 342 -61.98 -22.29 -56.34
N GLU A 343 -62.25 -23.52 -56.77
CA GLU A 343 -62.11 -24.71 -55.94
C GLU A 343 -60.65 -24.99 -55.54
N GLU A 344 -59.69 -24.80 -56.46
CA GLU A 344 -58.26 -24.91 -56.17
C GLU A 344 -57.77 -23.83 -55.18
N VAL A 345 -58.26 -22.59 -55.31
CA VAL A 345 -57.94 -21.50 -54.37
C VAL A 345 -58.51 -21.77 -52.99
N GLU A 346 -59.73 -22.28 -52.90
CA GLU A 346 -60.37 -22.62 -51.62
C GLU A 346 -59.64 -23.77 -50.91
N LYS A 347 -59.20 -24.78 -51.67
CA LYS A 347 -58.38 -25.87 -51.15
C LYS A 347 -57.00 -25.38 -50.67
N ALA A 348 -56.34 -24.52 -51.44
CA ALA A 348 -55.07 -23.91 -51.04
C ALA A 348 -55.21 -23.04 -49.78
N ALA A 349 -56.30 -22.27 -49.67
CA ALA A 349 -56.60 -21.47 -48.48
C ALA A 349 -56.81 -22.34 -47.24
N ALA A 350 -57.49 -23.49 -47.38
CA ALA A 350 -57.67 -24.45 -46.30
C ALA A 350 -56.34 -25.07 -45.83
N GLU A 351 -55.43 -25.41 -46.76
CA GLU A 351 -54.08 -25.91 -46.42
C GLU A 351 -53.23 -24.86 -45.69
N VAL A 352 -53.26 -23.60 -46.15
CA VAL A 352 -52.56 -22.50 -45.47
C VAL A 352 -53.08 -22.33 -44.05
N LYS A 353 -54.40 -22.33 -43.85
CA LYS A 353 -55.01 -22.20 -42.53
C LYS A 353 -54.61 -23.35 -41.59
N ALA A 354 -54.61 -24.59 -42.08
CA ALA A 354 -54.17 -25.74 -41.30
C ALA A 354 -52.68 -25.65 -40.92
N LYS A 355 -51.84 -25.12 -41.82
CA LYS A 355 -50.41 -24.92 -41.56
C LYS A 355 -50.17 -23.82 -40.52
N GLU A 356 -50.93 -22.73 -40.57
CA GLU A 356 -50.89 -21.66 -39.57
C GLU A 356 -51.29 -22.14 -38.18
N GLU A 357 -52.35 -22.94 -38.07
CA GLU A 357 -52.76 -23.54 -36.78
C GLU A 357 -51.67 -24.47 -36.22
N ARG A 358 -51.02 -25.26 -37.06
CA ARG A 358 -49.91 -26.14 -36.66
C ARG A 358 -48.67 -25.37 -36.19
N LEU A 359 -48.31 -24.30 -36.90
CA LEU A 359 -47.24 -23.39 -36.50
C LEU A 359 -47.57 -22.67 -35.19
N ARG A 360 -48.84 -22.34 -34.96
CA ARG A 360 -49.28 -21.73 -33.71
C ARG A 360 -49.13 -22.69 -32.53
N SER A 361 -49.54 -23.95 -32.67
CA SER A 361 -49.37 -24.95 -31.61
C SER A 361 -47.89 -25.22 -31.30
N GLU A 362 -47.04 -25.33 -32.32
CA GLU A 362 -45.59 -25.49 -32.12
C GLU A 362 -44.96 -24.30 -31.40
N ARG A 363 -45.38 -23.06 -31.72
CA ARG A 363 -44.90 -21.86 -31.01
C ARG A 363 -45.32 -21.86 -29.55
N GLU A 364 -46.56 -22.24 -29.24
CA GLU A 364 -47.05 -22.33 -27.87
C GLU A 364 -46.29 -23.39 -27.06
N GLU A 365 -45.94 -24.53 -27.68
CA GLU A 365 -45.13 -25.57 -27.06
C GLU A 365 -43.67 -25.13 -26.81
N ILE A 366 -43.05 -24.47 -27.79
CA ILE A 366 -41.70 -23.89 -27.65
C ILE A 366 -41.68 -22.84 -26.54
N GLU A 367 -42.70 -21.99 -26.46
CA GLU A 367 -42.78 -20.97 -25.41
C GLU A 367 -42.93 -21.60 -24.02
N LYS A 368 -43.71 -22.69 -23.91
CA LYS A 368 -43.84 -23.46 -22.67
C LYS A 368 -42.50 -24.05 -22.23
N LEU A 369 -41.80 -24.74 -23.13
CA LEU A 369 -40.47 -25.31 -22.86
C LEU A 369 -39.44 -24.23 -22.49
N ARG A 370 -39.50 -23.06 -23.13
CA ARG A 370 -38.62 -21.93 -22.82
C ARG A 370 -38.87 -21.39 -21.42
N LYS A 371 -40.13 -21.24 -21.01
CA LYS A 371 -40.50 -20.82 -19.64
C LYS A 371 -40.03 -21.82 -18.60
N GLU A 372 -40.18 -23.11 -18.87
CA GLU A 372 -39.72 -24.18 -17.97
C GLU A 372 -38.20 -24.17 -17.82
N LYS A 373 -37.45 -24.04 -18.91
CA LYS A 373 -35.98 -23.95 -18.88
C LYS A 373 -35.48 -22.70 -18.15
N ILE A 374 -36.14 -21.56 -18.33
CA ILE A 374 -35.83 -20.34 -17.57
C ILE A 374 -36.06 -20.55 -16.08
N ARG A 375 -37.14 -21.23 -15.70
CA ARG A 375 -37.43 -21.57 -14.30
C ARG A 375 -36.33 -22.44 -13.70
N GLU A 376 -35.95 -23.52 -14.38
CA GLU A 376 -34.86 -24.41 -13.92
C GLU A 376 -33.53 -23.65 -13.75
N GLN A 377 -33.14 -22.84 -14.74
CA GLN A 377 -31.93 -22.02 -14.66
C GLN A 377 -31.99 -21.00 -13.51
N SER A 378 -33.17 -20.43 -13.24
CA SER A 378 -33.34 -19.49 -12.13
C SER A 378 -33.23 -20.18 -10.76
N GLU A 379 -33.73 -21.41 -10.63
CA GLU A 379 -33.62 -22.21 -9.41
C GLU A 379 -32.17 -22.66 -9.16
N GLU A 380 -31.45 -23.06 -10.21
CA GLU A 380 -30.04 -23.41 -10.15
C GLU A 380 -29.16 -22.20 -9.77
N LEU A 381 -29.40 -21.05 -10.39
CA LEU A 381 -28.71 -19.80 -10.05
C LEU A 381 -28.97 -19.37 -8.61
N ALA A 382 -30.19 -19.57 -8.09
CA ALA A 382 -30.52 -19.28 -6.70
C ALA A 382 -29.76 -20.18 -5.72
N ARG A 383 -29.60 -21.48 -6.04
CA ARG A 383 -28.80 -22.41 -5.24
C ARG A 383 -27.32 -22.01 -5.22
N LEU A 384 -26.73 -21.73 -6.38
CA LEU A 384 -25.34 -21.27 -6.49
C LEU A 384 -25.08 -19.97 -5.73
N ARG A 385 -26.03 -19.02 -5.76
CA ARG A 385 -25.93 -17.78 -4.96
C ARG A 385 -25.96 -18.05 -3.47
N HIS A 386 -26.80 -18.98 -3.01
CA HIS A 386 -26.87 -19.36 -1.60
C HIS A 386 -25.57 -20.04 -1.14
N GLU A 387 -25.04 -20.96 -1.94
CA GLU A 387 -23.78 -21.65 -1.65
C GLU A 387 -22.60 -20.66 -1.55
N LYS A 388 -22.45 -19.76 -2.54
CA LYS A 388 -21.43 -18.70 -2.51
C LYS A 388 -21.60 -17.76 -1.31
N ALA A 389 -22.83 -17.46 -0.89
CA ALA A 389 -23.08 -16.61 0.27
C ALA A 389 -22.66 -17.28 1.59
N GLU A 390 -22.91 -18.59 1.74
CA GLU A 390 -22.46 -19.35 2.92
C GLU A 390 -20.94 -19.52 2.93
N GLU A 391 -20.30 -19.74 1.77
CA GLU A 391 -18.85 -19.80 1.65
C GLU A 391 -18.20 -18.46 2.04
N ALA A 392 -18.71 -17.34 1.52
CA ALA A 392 -18.24 -16.00 1.89
C ALA A 392 -18.44 -15.70 3.38
N LYS A 393 -19.50 -16.23 3.99
CA LYS A 393 -19.76 -16.10 5.43
C LYS A 393 -18.78 -16.93 6.26
N ALA A 394 -18.48 -18.15 5.83
CA ALA A 394 -17.48 -19.01 6.47
C ALA A 394 -16.06 -18.39 6.37
N GLU A 395 -15.71 -17.81 5.22
CA GLU A 395 -14.44 -17.12 5.03
C GLU A 395 -14.32 -15.89 5.95
N ARG A 396 -15.39 -15.09 6.07
CA ARG A 396 -15.44 -13.95 7.02
C ARG A 396 -15.23 -14.41 8.46
N LEU A 397 -15.85 -15.53 8.86
CA LEU A 397 -15.70 -16.07 10.21
C LEU A 397 -14.25 -16.52 10.45
N ARG A 398 -13.64 -17.22 9.49
CA ARG A 398 -12.23 -17.64 9.58
C ARG A 398 -11.28 -16.45 9.70
N LYS A 399 -11.47 -15.41 8.87
CA LYS A 399 -10.69 -14.15 8.96
C LYS A 399 -10.87 -13.47 10.32
N GLN A 400 -12.07 -13.53 10.90
CA GLN A 400 -12.34 -12.98 12.23
C GLN A 400 -11.64 -13.78 13.34
N GLU A 401 -11.62 -15.12 13.26
CA GLU A 401 -10.89 -15.98 14.20
C GLU A 401 -9.38 -15.77 14.11
N GLU A 402 -8.82 -15.67 12.89
CA GLU A 402 -7.41 -15.36 12.66
C GLU A 402 -7.03 -13.98 13.25
N ALA A 403 -7.89 -12.96 13.10
CA ALA A 403 -7.68 -11.64 13.69
C ALA A 403 -7.70 -11.68 15.24
N ILE A 404 -8.61 -12.46 15.83
CA ILE A 404 -8.67 -12.64 17.29
C ILE A 404 -7.39 -13.32 17.81
N GLU A 405 -6.86 -14.30 17.09
CA GLU A 405 -5.64 -14.99 17.49
C GLU A 405 -4.41 -14.10 17.35
N ARG A 406 -4.31 -13.27 16.28
CA ARG A 406 -3.28 -12.24 16.16
C ARG A 406 -3.30 -11.27 17.35
N LEU A 407 -4.48 -10.77 17.73
CA LEU A 407 -4.62 -9.89 18.90
C LEU A 407 -4.17 -10.56 20.20
N ARG A 408 -4.41 -11.87 20.37
CA ARG A 408 -3.90 -12.62 21.53
C ARG A 408 -2.37 -12.71 21.53
N GLN A 409 -1.76 -12.95 20.37
CA GLN A 409 -0.30 -13.00 20.22
C GLN A 409 0.34 -11.64 20.50
N GLU A 410 -0.22 -10.56 19.94
CA GLU A 410 0.23 -9.19 20.21
C GLU A 410 0.14 -8.85 21.70
N LYS A 411 -0.98 -9.21 22.35
CA LYS A 411 -1.13 -9.01 23.79
C LYS A 411 -0.12 -9.80 24.62
N ALA A 412 0.18 -11.04 24.22
CA ALA A 412 1.20 -11.86 24.88
C ALA A 412 2.61 -11.29 24.66
N GLN A 413 2.89 -10.75 23.48
CA GLN A 413 4.15 -10.06 23.18
C GLN A 413 4.30 -8.80 24.03
N ALA A 414 3.27 -7.96 24.10
CA ALA A 414 3.27 -6.76 24.94
C ALA A 414 3.52 -7.09 26.42
N GLN A 415 2.90 -8.16 26.95
CA GLN A 415 3.15 -8.63 28.31
C GLN A 415 4.60 -9.10 28.51
N ARG A 416 5.20 -9.74 27.50
CA ARG A 416 6.60 -10.17 27.56
C ARG A 416 7.57 -8.99 27.55
N GLU A 417 7.29 -7.97 26.74
CA GLU A 417 8.05 -6.73 26.70
C GLU A 417 7.96 -5.97 28.03
N GLU A 418 6.77 -5.90 28.63
CA GLU A 418 6.57 -5.32 29.97
C GLU A 418 7.37 -6.07 31.04
N LEU A 419 7.40 -7.40 31.00
CA LEU A 419 8.23 -8.21 31.90
C LEU A 419 9.73 -7.94 31.74
N ILE A 420 10.20 -7.74 30.50
CA ILE A 420 11.60 -7.38 30.22
C ILE A 420 11.92 -6.02 30.84
N ARG A 421 11.04 -5.03 30.66
CA ARG A 421 11.19 -3.71 31.27
C ARG A 421 11.26 -3.78 32.79
N LEU A 422 10.36 -4.52 33.44
CA LEU A 422 10.37 -4.70 34.89
C LEU A 422 11.67 -5.35 35.39
N ARG A 423 12.24 -6.31 34.65
CA ARG A 423 13.55 -6.90 34.97
C ARG A 423 14.70 -5.91 34.83
N GLN A 424 14.65 -5.02 33.83
CA GLN A 424 15.63 -3.95 33.66
C GLN A 424 15.56 -2.94 34.81
N GLU A 425 14.35 -2.53 35.21
CA GLU A 425 14.12 -1.66 36.37
C GLU A 425 14.62 -2.33 37.68
N GLU A 426 14.39 -3.63 37.86
CA GLU A 426 14.93 -4.39 39.01
C GLU A 426 16.47 -4.46 38.99
N ALA A 427 17.08 -4.63 37.82
CA ALA A 427 18.54 -4.62 37.65
C ALA A 427 19.13 -3.24 37.95
N GLU A 428 18.47 -2.16 37.53
CA GLU A 428 18.83 -0.79 37.88
C GLU A 428 18.69 -0.52 39.39
N ARG A 429 17.62 -1.02 40.01
CA ARG A 429 17.44 -0.96 41.47
C ARG A 429 18.56 -1.68 42.22
N LYS A 430 19.01 -2.84 41.72
CA LYS A 430 20.19 -3.55 42.25
C LYS A 430 21.48 -2.77 42.04
N ARG A 431 21.64 -2.08 40.90
CA ARG A 431 22.77 -1.17 40.64
C ARG A 431 22.79 0.00 41.63
N LEU A 432 21.63 0.59 41.93
CA LEU A 432 21.49 1.64 42.94
C LEU A 432 21.72 1.12 44.37
N ALA A 433 21.43 -0.15 44.65
CA ALA A 433 21.76 -0.79 45.92
C ALA A 433 23.29 -0.99 46.13
N ASN A 434 24.10 -0.90 45.06
CA ASN A 434 25.57 -0.92 45.13
C ASN A 434 26.20 0.46 45.42
N ILE A 435 25.40 1.49 45.73
CA ILE A 435 25.91 2.74 46.29
C ILE A 435 26.55 2.41 47.67
N PRO A 436 27.83 2.77 47.92
CA PRO A 436 28.52 2.33 49.13
C PRO A 436 27.82 2.80 50.40
N ARG A 437 27.37 1.87 51.26
CA ARG A 437 26.98 2.23 52.63
C ARG A 437 28.21 2.76 53.37
N GLU A 438 28.17 3.98 53.88
CA GLU A 438 29.26 4.53 54.68
C GLU A 438 29.45 3.72 55.97
N LYS A 439 30.70 3.34 56.26
CA LYS A 439 31.14 2.82 57.55
C LYS A 439 31.83 3.91 58.33
N VAL A 440 31.65 3.87 59.65
CA VAL A 440 32.38 4.70 60.60
C VAL A 440 33.17 3.78 61.52
N ILE A 441 34.46 4.06 61.70
CA ILE A 441 35.27 3.46 62.76
C ILE A 441 35.72 4.55 63.71
N SER A 442 35.80 4.20 64.99
CA SER A 442 36.22 5.11 66.05
C SER A 442 37.31 4.51 66.90
N PHE A 443 38.27 5.34 67.30
CA PHE A 443 39.32 4.99 68.26
C PHE A 443 39.39 6.10 69.31
N SER A 444 39.36 5.75 70.59
CA SER A 444 39.51 6.70 71.69
C SER A 444 40.58 6.17 72.64
N GLU A 445 41.70 6.87 72.73
CA GLU A 445 42.80 6.50 73.62
C GLU A 445 43.67 7.73 73.95
N ASN A 446 44.17 7.83 75.18
CA ASN A 446 45.11 8.87 75.62
C ASN A 446 44.66 10.32 75.35
N GLY A 447 43.35 10.57 75.33
CA GLY A 447 42.77 11.89 75.02
C GLY A 447 42.72 12.21 73.52
N ILE A 448 42.86 11.20 72.65
CA ILE A 448 42.69 11.28 71.21
C ILE A 448 41.43 10.51 70.81
N ASP A 449 40.44 11.21 70.26
CA ASP A 449 39.25 10.57 69.69
C ASP A 449 39.25 10.73 68.18
N ILE A 450 39.42 9.62 67.45
CA ILE A 450 39.44 9.63 65.99
C ILE A 450 38.23 8.91 65.44
N HIS A 451 37.60 9.53 64.45
CA HIS A 451 36.50 8.97 63.67
C HIS A 451 36.89 8.96 62.20
N VAL A 452 36.78 7.81 61.53
CA VAL A 452 37.01 7.69 60.09
C VAL A 452 35.77 7.18 59.41
N THR A 453 35.25 7.97 58.46
CA THR A 453 34.13 7.62 57.60
C THR A 453 34.65 7.22 56.22
N TYR A 454 34.25 6.05 55.73
CA TYR A 454 34.69 5.49 54.46
C TYR A 454 33.62 4.55 53.89
N PRO A 455 33.59 4.29 52.57
CA PRO A 455 32.66 3.33 51.97
C PRO A 455 32.89 1.91 52.51
N SER A 456 31.83 1.17 52.80
CA SER A 456 31.94 -0.24 53.25
C SER A 456 32.54 -1.19 52.19
N HIS A 457 32.34 -0.87 50.92
CA HIS A 457 32.93 -1.51 49.75
C HIS A 457 33.02 -0.49 48.60
N VAL A 458 33.93 -0.72 47.65
CA VAL A 458 34.09 0.05 46.41
C VAL A 458 34.32 -0.90 45.25
N SER A 459 33.92 -0.55 44.03
CA SER A 459 34.29 -1.32 42.84
C SER A 459 35.69 -0.92 42.35
N ALA A 460 36.42 -1.86 41.74
CA ALA A 460 37.70 -1.57 41.10
C ALA A 460 37.57 -0.39 40.10
N GLY A 461 38.50 0.57 40.16
CA GLY A 461 38.45 1.78 39.33
C GLY A 461 37.48 2.87 39.80
N GLN A 462 36.60 2.61 40.79
CA GLN A 462 35.66 3.59 41.32
C GLN A 462 36.37 4.67 42.15
N LYS A 463 35.94 5.93 42.00
CA LYS A 463 36.33 7.01 42.93
C LYS A 463 35.55 6.94 44.23
N PHE A 464 36.22 7.18 45.36
CA PHE A 464 35.58 7.18 46.67
C PHE A 464 36.24 8.16 47.65
N LYS A 465 35.48 8.58 48.66
CA LYS A 465 35.94 9.53 49.69
C LYS A 465 36.22 8.83 51.01
N VAL A 466 37.33 9.20 51.65
CA VAL A 466 37.63 8.86 53.05
C VAL A 466 37.73 10.16 53.85
N THR A 467 37.03 10.23 54.98
CA THR A 467 37.05 11.39 55.88
C THR A 467 37.57 10.98 57.24
N ALA A 468 38.65 11.60 57.70
CA ALA A 468 39.20 11.36 59.02
C ALA A 468 39.04 12.61 59.89
N LYS A 469 38.54 12.41 61.11
CA LYS A 469 38.35 13.45 62.13
C LYS A 469 39.08 13.05 63.39
N MET A 470 39.72 13.99 64.07
CA MET A 470 40.36 13.79 65.36
C MET A 470 39.90 14.89 66.32
N THR A 471 39.49 14.54 67.53
CA THR A 471 39.14 15.48 68.60
C THR A 471 40.22 15.43 69.67
N ASN A 472 40.69 16.61 70.08
CA ASN A 472 41.62 16.74 71.20
C ASN A 472 40.86 16.72 72.52
N ASN A 473 40.88 15.60 73.23
CA ASN A 473 40.35 15.44 74.59
C ASN A 473 41.47 15.42 75.65
N ASN A 474 42.60 16.07 75.36
CA ASN A 474 43.68 16.28 76.30
C ASN A 474 43.89 17.79 76.53
N SER A 475 43.57 18.28 77.73
CA SER A 475 43.62 19.71 78.06
C SER A 475 45.02 20.32 78.00
N ARG A 476 46.07 19.48 78.03
CA ARG A 476 47.46 19.92 77.95
C ARG A 476 48.02 19.90 76.52
N ALA A 477 47.31 19.32 75.56
CA ALA A 477 47.76 19.29 74.17
C ALA A 477 47.66 20.69 73.53
N LYS A 478 48.68 21.03 72.74
CA LYS A 478 48.78 22.33 72.05
C LYS A 478 48.85 22.18 70.54
N GLN A 479 49.37 21.07 70.06
CA GLN A 479 49.53 20.74 68.64
C GLN A 479 49.24 19.26 68.43
N GLY A 480 49.16 18.83 67.18
CA GLY A 480 48.99 17.41 66.87
C GLY A 480 48.83 17.14 65.39
N GLY A 481 48.77 15.85 65.08
CA GLY A 481 48.64 15.37 63.72
C GLY A 481 47.71 14.16 63.60
N LEU A 482 47.05 14.08 62.45
CA LEU A 482 46.24 12.94 62.01
C LEU A 482 46.76 12.49 60.65
N THR A 483 47.07 11.21 60.50
CA THR A 483 47.65 10.66 59.28
C THR A 483 46.82 9.49 58.77
N LEU A 484 46.53 9.48 57.47
CA LEU A 484 46.06 8.30 56.74
C LEU A 484 47.16 7.83 55.80
N SER A 485 47.47 6.54 55.78
CA SER A 485 48.40 5.99 54.80
C SER A 485 47.94 4.67 54.22
N PHE A 486 48.38 4.38 53.00
CA PHE A 486 47.78 3.37 52.13
C PHE A 486 48.88 2.41 51.65
N PRO A 487 49.24 1.37 52.43
CA PRO A 487 50.37 0.49 52.13
C PRO A 487 50.35 -0.15 50.74
N ASP A 488 49.16 -0.37 50.18
CA ASP A 488 48.97 -1.01 48.88
C ASP A 488 49.00 -0.01 47.70
N MET A 489 49.23 1.29 47.95
CA MET A 489 49.25 2.34 46.92
C MET A 489 50.59 3.07 46.91
N LYS A 490 51.28 3.13 45.76
CA LYS A 490 52.56 3.85 45.64
C LYS A 490 52.38 5.36 45.42
N SER A 491 51.36 5.76 44.68
CA SER A 491 50.98 7.15 44.41
C SER A 491 49.46 7.27 44.40
N ILE A 492 48.91 8.49 44.52
CA ILE A 492 47.49 8.69 44.17
C ILE A 492 47.30 9.34 42.81
N PRO A 493 46.17 9.03 42.14
CA PRO A 493 45.37 9.96 41.36
C PRO A 493 44.31 10.73 42.19
N GLY A 494 44.64 11.31 43.35
CA GLY A 494 43.64 11.76 44.33
C GLY A 494 43.98 13.08 45.00
N ARG A 495 42.95 13.84 45.37
CA ARG A 495 43.03 15.23 45.80
C ARG A 495 42.42 15.38 47.19
N SER A 496 43.04 16.19 48.05
CA SER A 496 42.35 16.64 49.27
C SER A 496 41.15 17.50 48.87
N VAL A 497 39.96 17.11 49.32
CA VAL A 497 38.70 17.79 48.96
C VAL A 497 38.15 18.65 50.11
N TYR A 498 38.65 18.45 51.33
CA TYR A 498 38.34 19.28 52.50
C TYR A 498 39.45 19.18 53.54
N ASN A 499 39.77 20.28 54.23
CA ASN A 499 40.71 20.31 55.35
C ASN A 499 40.41 21.48 56.29
N ASN A 500 40.53 21.27 57.61
CA ASN A 500 40.55 22.36 58.60
C ASN A 500 41.74 22.30 59.59
N PHE A 501 42.71 21.40 59.36
CA PHE A 501 44.04 21.46 59.97
C PHE A 501 44.82 22.67 59.42
N SER A 502 45.88 23.09 60.11
CA SER A 502 46.78 24.14 59.61
C SER A 502 47.35 23.81 58.22
N ARG A 503 47.63 22.53 57.96
CA ARG A 503 47.96 22.01 56.62
C ARG A 503 47.65 20.52 56.50
N VAL A 504 47.53 20.04 55.27
CA VAL A 504 47.50 18.60 54.93
C VAL A 504 48.51 18.36 53.81
N ASP A 505 49.53 17.57 54.12
CA ASP A 505 50.61 17.24 53.18
C ASP A 505 50.45 15.81 52.65
N GLY A 506 50.62 15.63 51.34
CA GLY A 506 50.56 14.33 50.68
C GLY A 506 51.92 13.88 50.19
N TYR A 507 52.25 12.62 50.42
CA TYR A 507 53.55 12.05 50.07
C TYR A 507 53.36 10.72 49.34
N SER A 508 53.76 10.69 48.06
CA SER A 508 53.78 9.51 47.18
C SER A 508 55.21 8.98 47.05
N TYR A 509 55.38 7.71 46.69
CA TYR A 509 56.67 7.20 46.24
C TYR A 509 57.11 7.94 44.97
N PRO A 510 58.38 8.40 44.85
CA PRO A 510 59.50 8.28 45.79
C PRO A 510 59.81 9.58 46.58
N GLN A 511 58.81 10.41 46.87
CA GLN A 511 58.99 11.68 47.59
C GLN A 511 59.61 11.49 48.98
N LYS A 512 60.27 12.53 49.48
CA LYS A 512 60.92 12.53 50.79
C LYS A 512 59.93 12.91 51.89
N ILE A 513 59.93 12.15 52.97
CA ILE A 513 59.15 12.37 54.20
C ILE A 513 60.11 12.53 55.38
N TRP A 514 59.92 13.58 56.17
CA TRP A 514 60.75 13.77 57.37
C TRP A 514 60.44 12.70 58.42
N ASN A 515 61.45 12.12 59.04
CA ASN A 515 61.29 11.22 60.18
C ASN A 515 62.04 11.79 61.38
N GLU A 516 61.29 12.14 62.42
CA GLU A 516 61.85 12.78 63.60
C GLU A 516 62.60 11.80 64.50
N GLN A 517 62.15 10.54 64.60
CA GLN A 517 62.84 9.51 65.39
C GLN A 517 64.20 9.17 64.80
N ALA A 518 64.31 9.16 63.46
CA ALA A 518 65.55 8.89 62.76
C ALA A 518 66.39 10.15 62.49
N GLY A 519 65.87 11.34 62.78
CA GLY A 519 66.54 12.63 62.49
C GLY A 519 66.88 12.87 61.01
N LYS A 520 66.17 12.23 60.07
CA LYS A 520 66.47 12.32 58.63
C LYS A 520 65.22 12.17 57.75
N ALA A 521 65.32 12.63 56.51
CA ALA A 521 64.31 12.39 55.50
C ALA A 521 64.39 10.95 54.97
N LEU A 522 63.27 10.23 54.98
CA LEU A 522 63.11 8.90 54.39
C LEU A 522 62.43 9.01 53.02
N THR A 523 62.62 8.02 52.15
CA THR A 523 61.84 7.90 50.92
C THR A 523 60.49 7.25 51.26
N ALA A 524 59.38 7.89 50.91
CA ALA A 524 58.05 7.29 51.03
C ALA A 524 57.99 5.99 50.21
N ARG A 525 57.58 4.88 50.84
CA ARG A 525 57.39 3.56 50.24
C ARG A 525 55.98 3.38 49.67
N TYR A 526 55.02 4.05 50.28
CA TYR A 526 53.62 4.06 49.90
C TYR A 526 52.99 5.42 50.18
N PHE A 527 51.82 5.64 49.62
CA PHE A 527 51.12 6.90 49.69
C PHE A 527 50.63 7.21 51.13
N MET A 528 50.80 8.46 51.57
CA MET A 528 50.30 8.95 52.86
C MET A 528 49.84 10.41 52.81
N LEU A 529 48.90 10.75 53.68
CA LEU A 529 48.41 12.10 53.96
C LEU A 529 48.58 12.43 55.43
N GLU A 530 49.18 13.57 55.72
CA GLU A 530 49.39 14.08 57.06
C GLU A 530 48.69 15.42 57.25
N GLY A 531 47.62 15.44 58.05
CA GLY A 531 47.02 16.66 58.57
C GLY A 531 47.74 17.10 59.83
N TRP A 532 48.37 18.28 59.81
CA TRP A 532 49.12 18.82 60.94
C TRP A 532 48.53 20.14 61.43
N GLN A 533 48.34 20.25 62.74
CA GLN A 533 47.86 21.44 63.42
C GLN A 533 49.01 22.07 64.21
N SER A 534 49.55 23.18 63.69
CA SER A 534 50.70 23.89 64.28
C SER A 534 50.29 24.97 65.29
N GLN A 535 49.06 25.50 65.20
CA GLN A 535 48.54 26.46 66.18
C GLN A 535 47.82 25.74 67.32
N LEU A 536 47.52 26.45 68.41
CA LEU A 536 46.79 25.94 69.56
C LEU A 536 45.59 25.09 69.13
N TRP A 537 45.60 23.82 69.54
CA TRP A 537 44.47 22.90 69.39
C TRP A 537 43.72 22.81 70.72
N PRO A 538 42.61 23.54 70.92
CA PRO A 538 41.93 23.55 72.21
C PRO A 538 41.28 22.20 72.55
N TYR A 539 41.11 21.95 73.85
CA TYR A 539 40.34 20.81 74.36
C TYR A 539 38.92 20.79 73.78
N GLY A 540 38.41 19.61 73.45
CA GLY A 540 37.10 19.37 72.86
C GLY A 540 36.96 19.80 71.39
N ARG A 541 38.01 20.34 70.75
CA ARG A 541 37.93 20.76 69.34
C ARG A 541 38.33 19.65 68.39
N THR A 542 37.57 19.51 67.32
CA THR A 542 37.81 18.53 66.25
C THR A 542 38.54 19.16 65.07
N LYS A 543 39.49 18.43 64.51
CA LYS A 543 40.10 18.69 63.21
C LYS A 543 39.83 17.53 62.27
N SER A 544 39.73 17.80 60.98
CA SER A 544 39.39 16.81 59.98
C SER A 544 39.89 17.17 58.60
N PHE A 545 40.12 16.14 57.80
CA PHE A 545 40.32 16.26 56.37
C PHE A 545 39.59 15.12 55.63
N SER A 546 39.30 15.38 54.36
CA SER A 546 38.74 14.39 53.43
C SER A 546 39.63 14.26 52.21
N VAL A 547 39.78 13.01 51.74
CA VAL A 547 40.52 12.67 50.54
C VAL A 547 39.61 11.90 49.58
N GLU A 548 39.66 12.26 48.30
CA GLU A 548 39.11 11.44 47.21
C GLU A 548 40.23 10.56 46.62
N LEU A 549 39.95 9.27 46.48
CA LEU A 549 40.85 8.23 46.00
C LEU A 549 40.18 7.44 44.86
N THR A 550 40.97 6.80 44.02
CA THR A 550 40.48 5.81 43.05
C THR A 550 40.84 4.40 43.53
N ALA A 551 39.88 3.49 43.54
CA ALA A 551 40.08 2.11 43.96
C ALA A 551 41.05 1.38 43.01
N PRO A 552 42.15 0.79 43.50
CA PRO A 552 43.11 0.11 42.65
C PRO A 552 42.53 -1.17 42.02
N ASN A 553 42.92 -1.42 40.78
CA ASN A 553 42.57 -2.67 40.09
C ASN A 553 43.41 -3.83 40.65
N GLY A 554 42.83 -5.03 40.71
CA GLY A 554 43.54 -6.26 41.09
C GLY A 554 43.66 -6.53 42.59
N LEU A 555 43.17 -5.64 43.46
CA LEU A 555 43.07 -5.88 44.90
C LEU A 555 41.64 -6.27 45.29
N SER A 556 41.49 -7.20 46.25
CA SER A 556 40.19 -7.53 46.86
C SER A 556 39.88 -6.67 48.09
N GLN A 557 40.88 -5.98 48.63
CA GLN A 557 40.77 -5.06 49.75
C GLN A 557 41.92 -4.04 49.73
N LEU A 558 41.65 -2.83 50.20
CA LEU A 558 42.63 -1.78 50.39
C LEU A 558 42.91 -1.61 51.88
N LYS A 559 44.17 -1.73 52.30
CA LYS A 559 44.58 -1.44 53.68
C LYS A 559 44.77 0.05 53.88
N VAL A 560 44.26 0.54 55.01
CA VAL A 560 44.42 1.93 55.43
C VAL A 560 44.96 1.96 56.86
N ASN A 561 46.10 2.59 57.02
CA ASN A 561 46.72 2.87 58.31
C ASN A 561 46.29 4.25 58.80
N LEU A 562 46.04 4.34 60.10
CA LEU A 562 45.58 5.53 60.80
C LEU A 562 46.52 5.85 61.96
N ARG A 563 47.07 7.07 61.97
CA ARG A 563 47.94 7.60 63.02
C ARG A 563 47.32 8.84 63.65
N GLY A 564 47.29 8.91 64.97
CA GLY A 564 46.93 10.11 65.72
C GLY A 564 48.02 10.43 66.74
N ILE A 565 48.43 11.70 66.81
CA ILE A 565 49.43 12.17 67.77
C ILE A 565 49.00 13.52 68.32
N LEU A 566 49.01 13.66 69.65
CA LEU A 566 48.97 14.96 70.32
C LEU A 566 50.34 15.32 70.89
N TRP A 567 50.68 16.60 70.78
CA TRP A 567 51.85 17.20 71.40
C TRP A 567 51.42 17.97 72.64
N ILE A 568 51.94 17.53 73.79
CA ILE A 568 51.69 18.14 75.10
C ILE A 568 52.94 18.87 75.53
N ARG A 569 52.77 20.12 75.98
CA ARG A 569 53.84 20.92 76.56
C ARG A 569 53.60 21.08 78.06
N ASN A 570 54.49 20.50 78.86
CA ASN A 570 54.64 20.80 80.29
C ASN A 570 55.66 21.93 80.48
N LYS A 571 55.73 22.52 81.68
CA LYS A 571 56.57 23.71 81.98
C LYS A 571 58.01 23.58 81.46
N ASN A 572 58.62 22.40 81.53
CA ASN A 572 60.00 22.13 81.08
C ASN A 572 60.16 20.92 80.11
N ASP A 573 59.08 20.32 79.61
CA ASP A 573 59.14 19.08 78.82
C ASP A 573 58.03 19.01 77.76
N THR A 574 58.33 18.52 76.56
CA THR A 574 57.34 18.30 75.48
C THR A 574 57.24 16.82 75.20
N ARG A 575 56.04 16.25 75.36
CA ARG A 575 55.79 14.81 75.15
C ARG A 575 54.76 14.59 74.07
N LYS A 576 54.99 13.54 73.28
CA LYS A 576 54.03 13.06 72.29
C LYS A 576 53.18 11.98 72.90
N ILE A 577 51.90 12.04 72.62
CA ILE A 577 50.95 11.01 72.98
C ILE A 577 50.42 10.41 71.68
N PRO A 578 50.92 9.23 71.27
CA PRO A 578 50.38 8.50 70.13
C PRO A 578 49.20 7.62 70.54
N LEU A 579 48.49 7.08 69.54
CA LEU A 579 47.68 5.88 69.72
C LEU A 579 48.58 4.67 70.00
N SER A 580 48.16 3.75 70.88
CA SER A 580 48.91 2.52 71.13
C SER A 580 48.66 1.50 70.02
N SER A 581 49.70 0.91 69.45
CA SER A 581 49.58 -0.16 68.45
C SER A 581 50.85 -1.00 68.35
N TYR A 582 50.68 -2.25 67.93
CA TYR A 582 51.77 -3.16 67.53
C TYR A 582 52.12 -3.04 66.04
N LEU A 583 51.36 -2.26 65.28
CA LEU A 583 51.62 -1.97 63.87
C LEU A 583 52.29 -0.62 63.74
N TYR A 584 53.27 -0.54 62.83
CA TYR A 584 54.04 0.66 62.57
C TYR A 584 53.96 1.06 61.10
N ASP A 585 53.86 2.36 60.83
CA ASP A 585 53.89 2.88 59.47
C ASP A 585 55.31 2.97 58.89
N GLN A 586 55.43 3.50 57.68
CA GLN A 586 56.69 3.68 56.98
C GLN A 586 57.66 4.66 57.65
N GLN A 587 57.20 5.45 58.63
CA GLN A 587 58.03 6.30 59.46
C GLN A 587 58.28 5.66 60.84
N GLY A 588 57.85 4.43 61.09
CA GLY A 588 58.07 3.74 62.36
C GLY A 588 57.16 4.22 63.50
N TYR A 589 56.07 4.93 63.21
CA TYR A 589 55.09 5.34 64.22
C TYR A 589 53.95 4.34 64.34
N ALA A 590 53.43 4.16 65.55
CA ALA A 590 52.31 3.28 65.84
C ALA A 590 51.03 3.70 65.08
N VAL A 591 50.36 2.74 64.45
CA VAL A 591 49.14 2.96 63.65
C VAL A 591 48.06 1.92 63.91
N LYS A 592 46.79 2.32 63.86
CA LYS A 592 45.67 1.38 63.71
C LYS A 592 45.49 1.07 62.23
N GLN A 593 45.02 -0.12 61.88
CA GLN A 593 44.76 -0.50 60.49
C GLN A 593 43.32 -0.96 60.32
N PHE A 594 42.70 -0.58 59.21
CA PHE A 594 41.41 -1.09 58.76
C PHE A 594 41.45 -1.37 57.25
N THR A 595 40.44 -2.05 56.73
CA THR A 595 40.36 -2.40 55.31
C THR A 595 39.07 -1.93 54.67
N ILE A 596 39.16 -1.54 53.40
CA ILE A 596 38.04 -1.23 52.52
C ILE A 596 37.92 -2.36 51.51
N LYS A 597 36.76 -3.01 51.41
CA LYS A 597 36.56 -4.11 50.46
C LYS A 597 36.50 -3.57 49.03
N ILE A 598 37.19 -4.24 48.10
CA ILE A 598 37.14 -3.92 46.67
C ILE A 598 36.39 -5.05 45.95
N GLN A 599 35.27 -4.72 45.35
CA GLN A 599 34.49 -5.60 44.50
C GLN A 599 35.07 -5.59 43.08
N ARG A 600 35.11 -6.77 42.46
CA ARG A 600 35.53 -6.93 41.08
C ARG A 600 34.51 -6.38 40.12
#